data_AF-A0A428KTF0-F1
#
_entry.id   AF-A0A428KTF0-F1
#
_cell.length_a   1.000
_cell.length_b   1.000
_cell.length_c   1.000
_cell.angle_alpha   90.00
_cell.angle_beta   90.00
_cell.angle_gamma   90.00
#
_symmetry.space_group_name_H-M   'P 1'
#
loop_
_entity.id
_entity.type
_entity.pdbx_description
1 polymer ?
#
loop_
_entity_poly.entity_id
_entity_poly.type
_entity_poly.pdbx_seq_one_letter_code
_entity_poly.pdbx_strand_id
1 'polypeptide(L)'
;MPQLLKYLPLLGLLAAGSTACSSHDDAADPQPAAVTDPATLTTLKTGSVVAQGGTSSKGTLLVARNAAGKELVRLNPDFMTEFHTGSVAIYLARSADQIRVQRAANPANVLKVGVITQNGLQDLVYEGSHAGFTHVVLYCEAAQYNFGAAELK
;
A
#
# COMPACT_ATOMS: atom_id res chain seq x y z
N MET A 1 -19.05 -67.77 17.76
CA MET A 1 -19.89 -68.11 16.58
C MET A 1 -19.59 -67.13 15.45
N PRO A 2 -19.62 -67.57 14.19
CA PRO A 2 -18.50 -67.46 13.26
C PRO A 2 -18.71 -66.44 12.13
N GLN A 3 -17.61 -66.29 11.40
CA GLN A 3 -17.43 -65.67 10.08
C GLN A 3 -18.61 -65.80 9.11
N LEU A 4 -18.75 -64.81 8.22
CA LEU A 4 -18.81 -65.13 6.79
C LEU A 4 -18.34 -63.96 5.92
N LEU A 5 -17.12 -64.14 5.39
CA LEU A 5 -16.59 -63.49 4.22
C LEU A 5 -17.35 -64.04 2.99
N LYS A 6 -17.92 -63.17 2.14
CA LYS A 6 -18.36 -63.55 0.78
C LYS A 6 -17.91 -62.51 -0.24
N TYR A 7 -17.41 -63.07 -1.33
CA TYR A 7 -16.59 -62.51 -2.40
C TYR A 7 -17.39 -61.78 -3.49
N LEU A 8 -16.75 -60.74 -4.07
CA LEU A 8 -16.72 -60.29 -5.50
C LEU A 8 -18.03 -59.89 -6.22
N PRO A 9 -18.03 -59.21 -7.40
CA PRO A 9 -16.91 -58.65 -8.19
C PRO A 9 -17.09 -57.22 -8.79
N LEU A 10 -15.96 -56.65 -9.20
CA LEU A 10 -15.64 -55.95 -10.47
C LEU A 10 -16.75 -55.19 -11.26
N LEU A 11 -16.57 -53.86 -11.42
CA LEU A 11 -16.89 -52.94 -12.55
C LEU A 11 -17.24 -51.56 -11.95
N GLY A 12 -16.79 -50.41 -12.44
CA GLY A 12 -16.08 -50.11 -13.67
C GLY A 12 -15.49 -48.70 -13.61
N LEU A 13 -14.57 -48.51 -14.54
CA LEU A 13 -13.93 -47.27 -14.98
C LEU A 13 -14.97 -46.14 -15.14
N LEU A 14 -14.75 -44.96 -14.53
CA LEU A 14 -15.32 -43.71 -15.02
C LEU A 14 -14.30 -42.58 -14.92
N ALA A 15 -14.26 -41.80 -15.98
CA ALA A 15 -13.21 -40.87 -16.35
C ALA A 15 -13.31 -39.49 -15.67
N ALA A 16 -12.15 -38.82 -15.67
CA ALA A 16 -11.88 -37.39 -15.81
C ALA A 16 -12.95 -36.37 -15.37
N GLY A 17 -12.52 -35.47 -14.48
CA GLY A 17 -13.16 -34.18 -14.21
C GLY A 17 -12.21 -33.24 -13.50
N SER A 18 -11.28 -32.63 -14.23
CA SER A 18 -10.51 -31.48 -13.75
C SER A 18 -11.42 -30.25 -13.81
N THR A 19 -11.95 -29.80 -12.68
CA THR A 19 -12.55 -28.47 -12.57
C THR A 19 -11.67 -27.61 -11.69
N ALA A 20 -10.61 -27.07 -12.31
CA ALA A 20 -10.02 -25.82 -11.88
C ALA A 20 -10.96 -24.67 -12.30
N CYS A 21 -11.02 -23.64 -11.45
CA CYS A 21 -11.59 -22.30 -11.62
C CYS A 21 -12.69 -21.99 -10.59
N SER A 22 -12.25 -21.51 -9.44
CA SER A 22 -12.93 -20.38 -8.79
C SER A 22 -11.95 -19.22 -8.84
N SER A 23 -12.06 -18.41 -9.90
CA SER A 23 -11.41 -17.12 -10.03
C SER A 23 -11.91 -16.22 -8.91
N HIS A 24 -11.15 -16.13 -7.82
CA HIS A 24 -11.22 -14.98 -6.95
C HIS A 24 -10.57 -13.82 -7.71
N ASP A 25 -11.40 -12.91 -8.19
CA ASP A 25 -11.00 -11.53 -8.50
C ASP A 25 -10.70 -10.81 -7.19
N ASP A 26 -9.63 -11.23 -6.51
CA ASP A 26 -8.95 -10.36 -5.57
C ASP A 26 -8.21 -9.34 -6.42
N ALA A 27 -8.77 -8.13 -6.52
CA ALA A 27 -8.06 -6.98 -7.01
C ALA A 27 -6.78 -6.86 -6.17
N ALA A 28 -5.67 -7.39 -6.69
CA ALA A 28 -4.38 -7.29 -6.05
C ALA A 28 -4.11 -5.80 -5.82
N ASP A 29 -4.01 -5.39 -4.55
CA ASP A 29 -3.46 -4.09 -4.20
C ASP A 29 -2.12 -3.96 -4.95
N PRO A 30 -1.82 -2.81 -5.58
CA PRO A 30 -0.58 -2.64 -6.33
C PRO A 30 0.62 -3.01 -5.47
N GLN A 31 1.27 -4.13 -5.79
CA GLN A 31 2.54 -4.54 -5.22
C GLN A 31 3.58 -3.44 -5.55
N PRO A 32 4.42 -3.01 -4.59
CA PRO A 32 5.47 -2.05 -4.88
C PRO A 32 6.34 -2.53 -6.05
N ALA A 33 6.36 -1.78 -7.14
CA ALA A 33 7.21 -2.06 -8.28
C ALA A 33 8.69 -1.94 -7.86
N ALA A 34 9.51 -2.86 -8.35
CA ALA A 34 10.93 -2.95 -8.02
C ALA A 34 11.71 -1.68 -8.42
N VAL A 35 12.58 -1.27 -7.48
CA VAL A 35 13.68 -0.30 -7.50
C VAL A 35 13.88 0.47 -8.82
N THR A 36 13.39 1.70 -8.85
CA THR A 36 13.88 2.75 -9.76
C THR A 36 15.35 3.05 -9.44
N ASP A 37 16.22 2.97 -10.45
CA ASP A 37 17.63 3.38 -10.32
C ASP A 37 17.71 4.78 -9.69
N PRO A 38 18.30 4.91 -8.47
CA PRO A 38 18.34 6.17 -7.74
C PRO A 38 19.11 7.27 -8.50
N ALA A 39 19.93 6.93 -9.50
CA ALA A 39 20.72 7.87 -10.28
C ALA A 39 19.89 8.77 -11.23
N THR A 40 18.57 8.57 -11.33
CA THR A 40 17.72 9.29 -12.29
C THR A 40 16.53 10.04 -11.67
N LEU A 41 16.49 10.17 -10.34
CA LEU A 41 15.40 10.88 -9.68
C LEU A 41 15.60 12.39 -9.72
N THR A 42 14.61 13.11 -10.25
CA THR A 42 14.48 14.56 -10.10
C THR A 42 13.57 14.85 -8.91
N THR A 43 14.12 15.39 -7.82
CA THR A 43 13.32 15.82 -6.66
C THR A 43 12.40 16.98 -7.04
N LEU A 44 11.12 16.85 -6.70
CA LEU A 44 10.08 17.86 -6.92
C LEU A 44 9.74 18.60 -5.64
N LYS A 45 9.58 17.87 -4.53
CA LYS A 45 9.31 18.42 -3.19
C LYS A 45 9.93 17.54 -2.11
N THR A 46 10.15 18.10 -0.93
CA THR A 46 10.63 17.37 0.25
C THR A 46 9.72 17.60 1.45
N GLY A 47 9.73 16.68 2.40
CA GLY A 47 8.97 16.82 3.64
C GLY A 47 9.58 16.05 4.79
N SER A 48 9.37 16.57 6.00
CA SER A 48 9.71 15.89 7.26
C SER A 48 8.43 15.46 7.95
N VAL A 49 8.36 14.20 8.34
CA VAL A 49 7.18 13.63 8.99
C VAL A 49 7.10 14.13 10.42
N VAL A 50 5.93 14.70 10.76
CA VAL A 50 5.50 15.01 12.12
C VAL A 50 4.47 13.97 12.52
N ALA A 51 4.68 13.33 13.66
CA ALA A 51 3.77 12.34 14.21
C ALA A 51 2.37 12.91 14.47
N GLN A 52 1.35 12.07 14.29
CA GLN A 52 -0.04 12.39 14.57
C GLN A 52 -0.72 11.19 15.25
N GLY A 53 -1.84 11.43 15.93
CA GLY A 53 -2.64 10.35 16.51
C GLY A 53 -1.93 9.53 17.59
N GLY A 54 -0.89 10.09 18.23
CA GLY A 54 -0.16 9.46 19.33
C GLY A 54 0.88 8.42 18.92
N THR A 55 1.19 8.30 17.62
CA THR A 55 2.23 7.38 17.13
C THR A 55 3.62 8.01 17.23
N SER A 56 4.65 7.20 16.98
CA SER A 56 6.05 7.63 16.93
C SER A 56 6.60 7.84 15.51
N SER A 57 5.74 8.23 14.55
CA SER A 57 6.14 8.38 13.14
C SER A 57 7.10 9.55 12.91
N LYS A 58 8.19 9.32 12.16
CA LYS A 58 9.26 10.29 11.92
C LYS A 58 10.07 9.98 10.66
N GLY A 59 11.00 10.88 10.34
CA GLY A 59 11.95 10.77 9.24
C GLY A 59 11.60 11.69 8.09
N THR A 60 12.29 11.53 6.98
CA THR A 60 12.15 12.40 5.81
C THR A 60 11.64 11.64 4.59
N LEU A 61 11.03 12.38 3.68
CA LEU A 61 10.57 11.87 2.41
C LEU A 61 10.70 12.94 1.33
N LEU A 62 10.59 12.50 0.08
CA LEU A 62 10.54 13.37 -1.07
C LEU A 62 9.51 12.89 -2.08
N VAL A 63 8.94 13.84 -2.81
CA VAL A 63 8.26 13.56 -4.07
C VAL A 63 9.29 13.75 -5.18
N ALA A 64 9.45 12.76 -6.04
CA ALA A 64 10.35 12.82 -7.19
C ALA A 64 9.67 12.40 -8.48
N ARG A 65 10.34 12.69 -9.59
CA ARG A 65 10.06 12.14 -10.91
C ARG A 65 11.21 11.23 -11.34
N ASN A 66 10.89 10.06 -11.87
CA ASN A 66 11.88 9.14 -12.42
C ASN A 66 12.17 9.39 -13.91
N ALA A 67 13.14 8.67 -14.49
CA ALA A 67 13.49 8.77 -15.91
C ALA A 67 12.33 8.48 -16.87
N ALA A 68 11.35 7.68 -16.45
CA ALA A 68 10.14 7.39 -17.23
C ALA A 68 9.06 8.48 -17.14
N GLY A 69 9.34 9.59 -16.43
CA GLY A 69 8.41 10.70 -16.24
C GLY A 69 7.32 10.44 -15.20
N LYS A 70 7.35 9.31 -14.50
CA LYS A 70 6.38 8.96 -13.44
C LYS A 70 6.79 9.59 -12.11
N GLU A 71 5.79 10.06 -11.36
CA GLU A 71 6.01 10.60 -10.02
C GLU A 71 5.95 9.49 -8.96
N LEU A 72 6.73 9.66 -7.90
CA LEU A 72 6.79 8.75 -6.76
C LEU A 72 7.00 9.51 -5.46
N VAL A 73 6.56 8.92 -4.35
CA VAL A 73 7.02 9.29 -3.01
C VAL A 73 8.14 8.34 -2.63
N ARG A 74 9.33 8.88 -2.36
CA ARG A 74 10.45 8.14 -1.78
C ARG A 74 10.51 8.43 -0.29
N LEU A 75 10.39 7.38 0.51
CA LEU A 75 10.72 7.41 1.93
C LEU A 75 12.25 7.29 2.06
N ASN A 76 12.87 8.10 2.92
CA ASN A 76 14.31 8.02 3.13
C ASN A 76 14.67 6.91 4.13
N PRO A 77 15.95 6.49 4.21
CA PRO A 77 16.36 5.40 5.12
C PRO A 77 16.06 5.65 6.61
N ASP A 78 15.91 6.92 7.01
CA ASP A 78 15.56 7.34 8.38
C ASP A 78 14.05 7.27 8.69
N PHE A 79 13.21 6.99 7.69
CA PHE A 79 11.76 6.90 7.86
C PHE A 79 11.37 5.77 8.82
N MET A 80 10.56 6.09 9.81
CA MET A 80 10.04 5.15 10.81
C MET A 80 8.59 5.46 11.15
N THR A 81 7.79 4.42 11.36
CA THR A 81 6.42 4.48 11.88
C THR A 81 6.06 3.19 12.60
N GLU A 82 4.94 3.22 13.32
CA GLU A 82 4.31 2.04 13.90
C GLU A 82 3.43 1.34 12.86
N PHE A 83 3.31 0.01 12.99
CA PHE A 83 2.48 -0.86 12.15
C PHE A 83 1.58 -1.76 13.00
N HIS A 84 0.92 -1.20 14.02
CA HIS A 84 0.07 -1.97 14.93
C HIS A 84 -1.00 -2.82 14.22
N THR A 85 -1.45 -2.37 13.03
CA THR A 85 -2.45 -3.05 12.19
C THR A 85 -1.83 -3.71 10.95
N GLY A 86 -0.51 -3.89 10.91
CA GLY A 86 0.24 -4.54 9.84
C GLY A 86 0.65 -3.65 8.66
N SER A 87 -0.10 -2.57 8.38
CA SER A 87 0.21 -1.67 7.27
C SER A 87 -0.24 -0.23 7.52
N VAL A 88 0.38 0.70 6.78
CA VAL A 88 0.03 2.12 6.75
C VAL A 88 -0.07 2.57 5.30
N ALA A 89 -1.14 3.24 4.94
CA ALA A 89 -1.32 3.83 3.62
C ALA A 89 -0.67 5.22 3.56
N ILE A 90 -0.05 5.52 2.43
CA ILE A 90 0.54 6.83 2.12
C ILE A 90 -0.40 7.57 1.18
N TYR A 91 -0.74 8.80 1.54
CA TYR A 91 -1.59 9.68 0.75
C TYR A 91 -0.89 10.99 0.44
N LEU A 92 -1.10 11.54 -0.75
CA LEU A 92 -0.98 12.97 -0.97
C LEU A 92 -2.27 13.64 -0.52
N ALA A 93 -2.18 14.79 0.14
CA ALA A 93 -3.31 15.51 0.71
C ALA A 93 -3.15 17.03 0.60
N ARG A 94 -4.27 17.76 0.66
CA ARG A 94 -4.30 19.23 0.61
C ARG A 94 -4.07 19.89 1.96
N SER A 95 -4.07 19.11 3.04
CA SER A 95 -3.79 19.55 4.41
C SER A 95 -3.31 18.36 5.25
N ALA A 96 -2.85 18.63 6.48
CA ALA A 96 -2.51 17.62 7.47
C ALA A 96 -3.72 17.03 8.22
N ASP A 97 -4.95 17.43 7.87
CA ASP A 97 -6.17 16.96 8.51
C ASP A 97 -6.40 15.46 8.25
N GLN A 98 -7.35 14.86 8.97
CA GLN A 98 -7.68 13.44 8.83
C GLN A 98 -8.08 13.09 7.38
N ILE A 99 -7.42 12.08 6.80
CA ILE A 99 -7.70 11.64 5.42
C ILE A 99 -9.18 11.30 5.22
N ARG A 100 -9.81 10.65 6.19
CA ARG A 100 -11.25 10.34 6.15
C ARG A 100 -12.11 11.59 5.96
N VAL A 101 -11.80 12.67 6.67
CA VAL A 101 -12.55 13.93 6.62
C VAL A 101 -12.32 14.62 5.28
N GLN A 102 -11.06 14.72 4.84
CA GLN A 102 -10.71 15.34 3.55
C GLN A 102 -11.38 14.61 2.38
N ARG A 103 -11.35 13.27 2.39
CA ARG A 103 -11.96 12.40 1.36
C ARG A 103 -13.48 12.51 1.34
N ALA A 104 -14.12 12.53 2.52
CA ALA A 104 -15.56 12.68 2.62
C ALA A 104 -16.03 14.05 2.12
N ALA A 105 -15.25 15.11 2.35
CA ALA A 105 -15.56 16.45 1.83
C ALA A 105 -15.41 16.53 0.31
N ASN A 106 -14.33 15.96 -0.25
CA ASN A 106 -14.15 15.78 -1.69
C ASN A 106 -13.09 14.70 -1.95
N PRO A 107 -13.40 13.62 -2.68
CA PRO A 107 -12.42 12.57 -2.99
C PRO A 107 -11.13 13.09 -3.65
N ALA A 108 -11.20 14.18 -4.42
CA ALA A 108 -10.04 14.80 -5.08
C ALA A 108 -9.11 15.58 -4.13
N ASN A 109 -9.46 15.69 -2.83
CA ASN A 109 -8.59 16.29 -1.83
C ASN A 109 -7.45 15.37 -1.40
N VAL A 110 -7.56 14.07 -1.69
CA VAL A 110 -6.56 13.06 -1.33
C VAL A 110 -6.26 12.16 -2.52
N LEU A 111 -5.03 11.68 -2.62
CA LEU A 111 -4.61 10.71 -3.64
C LEU A 111 -3.84 9.58 -2.94
N LYS A 112 -4.32 8.33 -3.03
CA LYS A 112 -3.61 7.17 -2.49
C LYS A 112 -2.34 6.96 -3.31
N VAL A 113 -1.20 6.98 -2.64
CA VAL A 113 0.12 6.74 -3.25
C VAL A 113 0.47 5.27 -3.20
N GLY A 114 0.28 4.64 -2.04
CA GLY A 114 0.65 3.25 -1.83
C GLY A 114 0.43 2.81 -0.40
N VAL A 115 0.90 1.61 -0.08
CA VAL A 115 0.85 1.02 1.26
C VAL A 115 2.26 0.56 1.62
N ILE A 116 2.64 0.80 2.88
CA ILE A 116 3.91 0.36 3.44
C ILE A 116 3.66 -0.59 4.61
N THR A 117 4.56 -1.56 4.78
CA THR A 117 4.49 -2.61 5.82
C THR A 117 5.79 -2.71 6.64
N GLN A 118 6.77 -1.87 6.33
CA GLN A 118 8.06 -1.83 6.99
C GLN A 118 8.61 -0.40 6.99
N ASN A 119 9.60 -0.17 7.83
CA ASN A 119 10.29 1.12 7.91
C ASN A 119 11.44 1.21 6.89
N GLY A 120 12.03 2.41 6.78
CA GLY A 120 13.17 2.68 5.91
C GLY A 120 12.79 2.97 4.46
N LEU A 121 13.79 2.90 3.60
CA LEU A 121 13.73 3.38 2.22
C LEU A 121 12.76 2.56 1.37
N GLN A 122 11.78 3.25 0.78
CA GLN A 122 10.78 2.68 -0.12
C GLN A 122 10.39 3.72 -1.19
N ASP A 123 10.24 3.26 -2.44
CA ASP A 123 9.74 4.05 -3.55
C ASP A 123 8.30 3.65 -3.86
N LEU A 124 7.39 4.61 -3.82
CA LEU A 124 5.97 4.41 -4.10
C LEU A 124 5.59 5.21 -5.34
N VAL A 125 5.63 4.54 -6.50
CA VAL A 125 5.18 5.11 -7.77
C VAL A 125 3.65 5.15 -7.77
N TYR A 126 3.07 6.26 -8.22
CA TYR A 126 1.62 6.45 -8.27
C TYR A 126 1.18 7.08 -9.58
N GLU A 127 -0.11 6.90 -9.93
CA GLU A 127 -0.72 7.55 -11.08
C GLU A 127 -1.27 8.93 -10.67
N GLY A 128 -1.06 9.93 -11.53
CA GLY A 128 -1.43 11.32 -11.27
C GLY A 128 -0.22 12.22 -11.07
N SER A 129 -0.40 13.33 -10.35
CA SER A 129 0.65 14.30 -10.05
C SER A 129 0.46 14.89 -8.65
N HIS A 130 1.57 15.24 -8.01
CA HIS A 130 1.59 15.98 -6.74
C HIS A 130 1.03 17.40 -6.83
N ALA A 131 0.79 17.93 -8.03
CA ALA A 131 0.29 19.29 -8.23
C ALA A 131 -1.00 19.53 -7.44
N GLY A 132 -1.02 20.62 -6.65
CA GLY A 132 -2.16 20.98 -5.79
C GLY A 132 -2.22 20.27 -4.44
N PHE A 133 -1.35 19.27 -4.19
CA PHE A 133 -1.18 18.67 -2.87
C PHE A 133 -0.04 19.36 -2.11
N THR A 134 -0.23 19.51 -0.80
CA THR A 134 0.67 20.22 0.11
C THR A 134 1.25 19.31 1.18
N HIS A 135 0.73 18.08 1.33
CA HIS A 135 1.16 17.14 2.35
C HIS A 135 1.29 15.72 1.81
N VAL A 136 2.20 14.94 2.39
CA VAL A 136 2.11 13.49 2.44
C VAL A 136 1.59 13.09 3.82
N VAL A 137 0.59 12.21 3.88
CA VAL A 137 -0.03 11.75 5.13
C VAL A 137 0.06 10.24 5.23
N LEU A 138 0.51 9.78 6.40
CA LEU A 138 0.51 8.38 6.81
C LEU A 138 -0.85 8.10 7.45
N TYR A 139 -1.61 7.16 6.90
CA TYR A 139 -2.96 6.87 7.33
C TYR A 139 -3.14 5.39 7.62
N CYS A 140 -3.61 5.06 8.81
CA CYS A 140 -4.03 3.70 9.12
C CYS A 140 -5.49 3.52 8.69
N GLU A 141 -5.70 2.77 7.62
CA GLU A 141 -7.05 2.45 7.12
C GLU A 141 -7.85 1.64 8.16
N ALA A 142 -7.23 0.69 8.85
CA ALA A 142 -7.93 -0.15 9.83
C ALA A 142 -8.43 0.65 11.05
N ALA A 143 -7.61 1.57 11.57
CA ALA A 143 -7.97 2.40 12.72
C ALA A 143 -8.64 3.74 12.32
N GLN A 144 -8.68 4.04 11.03
CA GLN A 144 -9.30 5.22 10.44
C GLN A 144 -8.72 6.56 10.94
N TYR A 145 -7.43 6.63 11.29
CA TYR A 145 -6.75 7.87 11.70
C TYR A 145 -5.33 8.06 11.13
N ASN A 146 -4.86 9.31 11.08
CA ASN A 146 -3.52 9.66 10.63
C ASN A 146 -2.43 9.29 11.65
N PHE A 147 -1.39 8.62 11.20
CA PHE A 147 -0.18 8.32 11.96
C PHE A 147 0.86 9.44 11.85
N GLY A 148 0.80 10.26 10.82
CA GLY A 148 1.71 11.38 10.67
C GLY A 148 1.47 12.14 9.38
N ALA A 149 2.04 13.33 9.29
CA ALA A 149 1.99 14.15 8.09
C ALA A 149 3.32 14.86 7.86
N ALA A 150 3.70 15.00 6.60
CA ALA A 150 4.83 15.79 6.16
C ALA A 150 4.32 16.89 5.24
N GLU A 151 4.54 18.15 5.60
CA GLU A 151 4.33 19.29 4.70
C GLU A 151 5.37 19.22 3.57
N LEU A 152 4.93 19.45 2.33
CA LEU A 152 5.76 19.38 1.13
C LEU A 152 6.23 20.78 0.69
N LYS A 153 7.55 20.98 0.73
CA LYS A 153 8.24 22.22 0.36
C LYS A 153 9.13 22.03 -0.86
#